data_AF-A0A381TLL9-F1
#
_entry.id   AF-A0A381TLL9-F1
#
_cell.length_a   1.000
_cell.length_b   1.000
_cell.length_c   1.000
_cell.angle_alpha   90.00
_cell.angle_beta   90.00
_cell.angle_gamma   90.00
#
_symmetry.space_group_name_H-M   'P 1'
#
loop_
_entity.id
_entity.type
_entity.pdbx_description
1 polymer ?
#
loop_
_entity_poly.entity_id
_entity_poly.type
_entity_poly.pdbx_seq_one_letter_code
_entity_poly.pdbx_strand_id
1 'polypeptide(L)'
;MGDQPHIIELIDQLLGETADNPKLQEKIFDLRDALFQAQQVSQEYALKIKNLEETVAKLKSPAHRVGTVLGAGEEGLYRLVVGGTEYQAAASPEILEKETLQPGDQVALNEGFVAIAKLPKP
;
A
#
# COMPACT_ATOMS: atom_id res chain seq x y z
N MET A 1 -0.43 -19.73 -12.75
CA MET A 1 -0.22 -20.27 -11.39
C MET A 1 0.30 -21.68 -11.58
N GLY A 2 1.61 -21.87 -11.53
CA GLY A 2 2.21 -23.21 -11.62
C GLY A 2 2.12 -23.86 -10.25
N ASP A 3 1.57 -25.07 -10.20
CA ASP A 3 1.27 -25.81 -8.98
C ASP A 3 2.50 -25.95 -8.06
N GLN A 4 2.41 -25.37 -6.86
CA GLN A 4 3.35 -25.56 -5.75
C GLN A 4 3.68 -27.04 -5.40
N PRO A 5 2.75 -28.03 -5.50
CA PRO A 5 3.12 -29.42 -5.26
C PRO A 5 4.19 -29.93 -6.23
N HIS A 6 4.24 -29.37 -7.45
CA HIS A 6 5.11 -29.90 -8.51
C HIS A 6 6.60 -29.64 -8.25
N ILE A 7 6.98 -28.52 -7.62
CA ILE A 7 8.40 -28.17 -7.43
C ILE A 7 9.02 -28.96 -6.28
N ILE A 8 8.31 -29.16 -5.17
CA ILE A 8 8.83 -29.92 -4.03
C ILE A 8 8.99 -31.39 -4.40
N GLU A 9 8.02 -31.96 -5.11
CA GLU A 9 8.09 -33.33 -5.62
C GLU A 9 9.27 -33.54 -6.58
N LEU A 10 9.56 -32.56 -7.45
CA LEU A 10 10.74 -32.60 -8.33
C LEU A 10 12.06 -32.54 -7.56
N ILE A 11 12.13 -31.72 -6.50
CA ILE A 11 13.33 -31.66 -5.64
C ILE A 11 13.53 -32.99 -4.91
N ASP A 12 12.46 -33.59 -4.37
CA ASP A 12 12.54 -34.86 -3.67
C ASP A 12 12.91 -36.01 -4.63
N GLN A 13 12.41 -35.99 -5.87
CA GLN A 13 12.85 -36.91 -6.94
C GLN A 13 14.34 -36.74 -7.25
N LEU A 14 14.82 -35.50 -7.45
CA LEU A 14 16.23 -35.22 -7.71
C LEU A 14 17.14 -35.66 -6.56
N LEU A 15 16.71 -35.51 -5.31
CA LEU A 15 17.44 -36.00 -4.13
C LEU A 15 17.55 -37.53 -4.11
N GLY A 16 16.51 -38.24 -4.55
CA GLY A 16 16.51 -39.69 -4.70
C GLY A 16 17.42 -40.18 -5.83
N GLU A 17 17.37 -39.50 -6.99
CA GLU A 17 18.18 -39.84 -8.17
C GLU A 17 19.68 -39.58 -8.00
N THR A 18 20.04 -38.68 -7.08
CA THR A 18 21.43 -38.26 -6.84
C THR A 18 22.01 -38.77 -5.51
N ALA A 19 21.36 -39.78 -4.91
CA ALA A 19 21.74 -40.34 -3.60
C ALA A 19 23.17 -40.92 -3.53
N ASP A 20 23.75 -41.28 -4.68
CA ASP A 20 25.10 -41.77 -4.84
C ASP A 20 26.16 -40.64 -4.94
N ASN A 21 25.74 -39.38 -4.99
CA ASN A 21 26.62 -38.20 -5.09
C ASN A 21 26.38 -37.19 -3.94
N PRO A 22 27.09 -37.34 -2.81
CA PRO A 22 26.89 -36.50 -1.62
C PRO A 22 27.06 -34.99 -1.87
N LYS A 23 28.01 -34.61 -2.73
CA LYS A 23 28.25 -33.19 -3.06
C LYS A 23 27.12 -32.57 -3.88
N LEU A 24 26.46 -33.38 -4.70
CA LEU A 24 25.31 -32.93 -5.48
C LEU A 24 24.06 -32.83 -4.60
N GLN A 25 23.86 -33.78 -3.68
CA GLN A 25 22.79 -33.70 -2.69
C GLN A 25 22.89 -32.44 -1.82
N GLU A 26 24.09 -32.12 -1.30
CA GLU A 26 24.32 -30.91 -0.51
C GLU A 26 23.83 -29.65 -1.25
N LYS A 27 24.20 -29.52 -2.54
CA LYS A 27 23.74 -28.40 -3.37
C LYS A 27 22.23 -28.40 -3.62
N ILE A 28 21.60 -29.57 -3.73
CA ILE A 28 20.14 -29.68 -3.91
C ILE A 28 19.42 -29.29 -2.62
N PHE A 29 19.96 -29.65 -1.45
CA PHE A 29 19.45 -29.19 -0.15
C PHE A 29 19.58 -27.67 -0.01
N ASP A 30 20.74 -27.10 -0.33
CA ASP A 30 20.92 -25.64 -0.33
C ASP A 30 19.92 -24.94 -1.25
N LEU A 31 19.68 -25.50 -2.44
CA LEU A 31 18.71 -24.97 -3.40
C LEU A 31 17.27 -25.06 -2.87
N ARG A 32 16.91 -26.18 -2.22
CA ARG A 32 15.62 -26.36 -1.57
C ARG A 32 15.41 -25.28 -0.50
N ASP A 33 16.38 -25.08 0.37
CA ASP A 33 16.31 -24.10 1.45
C ASP A 33 16.19 -22.67 0.91
N ALA A 34 17.00 -22.32 -0.09
CA ALA A 34 16.93 -21.03 -0.75
C ALA A 34 15.56 -20.80 -1.42
N LEU A 35 14.99 -21.83 -2.06
CA LEU A 35 13.66 -21.75 -2.66
C LEU A 35 12.56 -21.57 -1.60
N PHE A 36 12.61 -22.31 -0.49
CA PHE A 36 11.65 -22.17 0.61
C PHE A 36 11.70 -20.77 1.20
N GLN A 37 12.89 -20.22 1.43
CA GLN A 37 13.06 -18.85 1.90
C GLN A 37 12.48 -17.84 0.91
N ALA A 38 12.77 -17.98 -0.39
CA ALA A 38 12.24 -17.10 -1.42
C ALA A 38 10.70 -17.15 -1.49
N GLN A 39 10.10 -18.33 -1.36
CA GLN A 39 8.65 -18.49 -1.30
C GLN A 39 8.03 -17.82 -0.07
N GLN A 40 8.65 -17.99 1.11
CA GLN A 40 8.17 -17.37 2.35
C GLN A 40 8.20 -15.84 2.25
N VAL A 41 9.31 -15.28 1.76
CA VAL A 41 9.45 -13.84 1.52
C VAL A 41 8.42 -13.34 0.51
N SER A 42 8.20 -14.08 -0.59
CA SER A 42 7.17 -13.72 -1.57
C SER A 42 5.76 -13.70 -0.97
N GLN A 43 5.42 -14.65 -0.10
CA GLN A 43 4.12 -14.67 0.60
C GLN A 43 4.00 -13.49 1.57
N GLU A 44 5.06 -13.16 2.30
CA GLU A 44 5.08 -11.99 3.19
C GLU A 44 4.84 -10.69 2.42
N TYR A 45 5.49 -10.51 1.27
CA TYR A 45 5.26 -9.35 0.41
C TYR A 45 3.83 -9.32 -0.13
N ALA A 46 3.27 -10.45 -0.55
CA ALA A 46 1.88 -10.51 -1.02
C ALA A 46 0.90 -10.07 0.08
N LEU A 47 1.13 -10.47 1.34
CA LEU A 47 0.34 -10.02 2.49
C LEU A 47 0.50 -8.51 2.75
N LYS A 48 1.73 -7.98 2.68
CA LYS A 48 1.97 -6.54 2.84
C LYS A 48 1.26 -5.72 1.75
N ILE A 49 1.32 -6.17 0.50
CA ILE A 49 0.62 -5.52 -0.62
C ILE A 49 -0.88 -5.50 -0.35
N LYS A 50 -1.47 -6.65 0.01
CA LYS A 50 -2.90 -6.74 0.34
C LYS A 50 -3.30 -5.77 1.47
N ASN A 51 -2.49 -5.70 2.54
CA ASN A 51 -2.76 -4.78 3.66
C ASN A 51 -2.68 -3.30 3.24
N LEU A 52 -1.74 -2.95 2.37
CA LEU A 52 -1.63 -1.60 1.81
C LEU A 52 -2.84 -1.28 0.93
N GLU A 53 -3.26 -2.21 0.07
CA GLU A 53 -4.45 -2.06 -0.77
C GLU A 53 -5.72 -1.87 0.06
N GLU A 54 -5.90 -2.64 1.14
CA GLU A 54 -7.03 -2.48 2.06
C GLU A 54 -7.00 -1.12 2.78
N THR A 55 -5.83 -0.68 3.21
CA THR A 55 -5.64 0.66 3.80
C THR A 55 -6.03 1.76 2.81
N VAL A 56 -5.57 1.67 1.56
CA VAL A 56 -5.92 2.60 0.50
C VAL A 56 -7.41 2.56 0.19
N ALA A 57 -8.05 1.38 0.17
CA ALA A 57 -9.48 1.25 -0.05
C ALA A 57 -10.30 1.91 1.07
N LYS A 58 -9.89 1.76 2.34
CA LYS A 58 -10.52 2.45 3.49
C LYS A 58 -10.36 3.97 3.38
N LEU A 59 -9.19 4.45 3.00
CA LEU A 59 -8.94 5.87 2.73
C LEU A 59 -9.77 6.44 1.56
N LYS A 60 -10.27 5.58 0.66
CA LYS A 60 -11.15 5.94 -0.45
C LYS A 60 -12.65 5.72 -0.15
N SER A 61 -12.99 5.27 1.06
CA SER A 61 -14.39 4.98 1.43
C SER A 61 -15.20 6.28 1.56
N PRO A 62 -16.46 6.31 1.07
CA PRO A 62 -17.17 7.54 0.70
C PRO A 62 -17.57 8.46 1.85
N ALA A 63 -17.37 8.06 3.11
CA ALA A 63 -17.67 8.90 4.27
C ALA A 63 -16.50 9.86 4.59
N HIS A 64 -16.10 10.66 3.60
CA HIS A 64 -15.14 11.73 3.83
C HIS A 64 -15.83 12.90 4.51
N ARG A 65 -15.14 13.50 5.48
CA ARG A 65 -15.57 14.78 6.03
C ARG A 65 -15.42 15.81 4.92
N VAL A 66 -16.42 16.66 4.73
CA VAL A 66 -16.33 17.76 3.76
C VAL A 66 -15.91 19.01 4.50
N GLY A 67 -14.84 19.64 4.03
CA GLY A 67 -14.34 20.92 4.52
C GLY A 67 -14.43 22.01 3.47
N THR A 68 -14.51 23.26 3.91
CA THR A 68 -14.38 24.44 3.05
C THR A 68 -13.05 25.12 3.32
N VAL A 69 -12.26 25.36 2.28
CA VAL A 69 -10.98 26.05 2.39
C VAL A 69 -11.23 27.52 2.70
N LEU A 70 -10.60 28.05 3.75
CA LEU A 70 -10.63 29.46 4.12
C LEU A 70 -9.44 30.23 3.51
N GLY A 71 -8.34 29.53 3.25
CA GLY A 71 -7.14 30.08 2.60
C GLY A 71 -5.86 29.35 3.01
N ALA A 72 -4.72 29.96 2.71
CA ALA A 72 -3.43 29.45 3.17
C ALA A 72 -3.30 29.56 4.70
N GLY A 73 -2.73 28.53 5.30
CA GLY A 73 -2.35 28.45 6.71
C GLY A 73 -0.86 28.72 6.92
N GLU A 74 -0.35 28.32 8.08
CA GLU A 74 1.07 28.42 8.41
C GLU A 74 1.83 27.22 7.86
N GLU A 75 3.14 27.38 7.62
CA GLU A 75 4.04 26.29 7.23
C GLU A 75 3.60 25.48 5.99
N GLY A 76 2.86 26.11 5.07
CA GLY A 76 2.37 25.46 3.85
C GLY A 76 1.10 24.61 4.03
N LEU A 77 0.47 24.69 5.20
CA LEU A 77 -0.85 24.11 5.47
C LEU A 77 -1.96 24.99 4.88
N TYR A 78 -3.19 24.47 4.89
CA TYR A 78 -4.40 25.20 4.56
C TYR A 78 -5.27 25.36 5.79
N ARG A 79 -5.91 26.53 5.90
CA ARG A 79 -6.96 26.76 6.88
C ARG A 79 -8.29 26.31 6.29
N LEU A 80 -9.03 25.48 7.02
CA LEU A 80 -10.28 24.90 6.55
C LEU A 80 -11.31 24.82 7.67
N VAL A 81 -12.59 24.91 7.31
CA VAL A 81 -13.71 24.73 8.25
C VAL A 81 -14.43 23.44 7.95
N VAL A 82 -14.67 22.64 9.00
CA VAL A 82 -15.37 21.35 8.93
C VAL A 82 -16.42 21.35 10.03
N GLY A 83 -17.71 21.26 9.67
CA GLY A 83 -18.80 21.23 10.65
C GLY A 83 -18.81 22.43 11.62
N GLY A 84 -18.35 23.60 11.17
CA GLY A 84 -18.28 24.82 11.99
C GLY A 84 -17.02 24.96 12.86
N THR A 85 -16.10 24.00 12.83
CA THR A 85 -14.80 24.10 13.51
C THR A 85 -13.69 24.40 12.51
N GLU A 86 -12.82 25.35 12.82
CA GLU A 86 -11.63 25.66 12.02
C GLU A 86 -10.45 24.73 12.36
N TYR A 87 -9.74 24.31 11.32
CA TYR A 87 -8.54 23.47 11.39
C TYR A 87 -7.43 24.07 10.51
N GLN A 88 -6.18 23.83 10.90
CA GLN A 88 -5.04 23.88 9.97
C GLN A 88 -4.71 22.45 9.55
N ALA A 89 -4.63 22.21 8.24
CA ALA A 89 -4.51 20.86 7.71
C ALA A 89 -3.71 20.84 6.40
N ALA A 90 -3.02 19.73 6.17
CA ALA A 90 -2.27 19.50 4.95
C ALA A 90 -3.20 19.10 3.79
N ALA A 91 -2.74 19.32 2.56
CA ALA A 91 -3.33 18.75 1.36
C ALA A 91 -2.41 17.66 0.82
N SER A 92 -2.98 16.58 0.28
CA SER A 92 -2.20 15.50 -0.30
C SER A 92 -1.46 15.98 -1.56
N PRO A 93 -0.27 15.45 -1.85
CA PRO A 93 0.50 15.82 -3.05
C PRO A 93 -0.32 15.64 -4.34
N GLU A 94 -1.14 14.60 -4.42
CA GLU A 94 -1.98 14.28 -5.58
C GLU A 94 -2.95 15.40 -6.00
N ILE A 95 -3.40 16.23 -5.05
CA ILE A 95 -4.26 17.38 -5.37
C ILE A 95 -3.39 18.59 -5.71
N LEU A 96 -2.33 18.82 -4.94
CA LEU A 96 -1.43 19.95 -5.12
C LEU A 96 -0.71 19.92 -6.47
N GLU A 97 -0.45 18.73 -7.00
CA GLU A 97 0.08 18.52 -8.36
C GLU A 97 -0.90 18.92 -9.46
N LYS A 98 -2.22 18.85 -9.20
CA LYS A 98 -3.27 19.16 -10.17
C LYS A 98 -3.66 20.63 -10.12
N GLU A 99 -3.84 21.17 -8.94
CA GLU A 99 -4.29 22.54 -8.73
C GLU A 99 -3.98 23.07 -7.32
N THR A 100 -3.92 24.39 -7.18
CA THR A 100 -3.83 25.06 -5.88
C THR A 100 -5.23 25.27 -5.32
N LEU A 101 -5.45 24.91 -4.06
CA LEU A 101 -6.73 25.11 -3.39
C LEU A 101 -6.97 26.60 -3.11
N GLN A 102 -8.15 27.09 -3.48
CA GLN A 102 -8.55 28.48 -3.29
C GLN A 102 -9.57 28.61 -2.15
N PRO A 103 -9.65 29.78 -1.49
CA PRO A 103 -10.73 30.07 -0.54
C PRO A 103 -12.11 29.80 -1.16
N GLY A 104 -12.96 29.08 -0.44
CA GLY A 104 -14.29 28.65 -0.87
C GLY A 104 -14.32 27.31 -1.62
N ASP A 105 -13.18 26.70 -1.93
CA ASP A 105 -13.16 25.34 -2.47
C ASP A 105 -13.65 24.33 -1.42
N GLN A 106 -14.46 23.37 -1.86
CA GLN A 106 -14.85 22.23 -1.03
C GLN A 106 -13.86 21.08 -1.23
N VAL A 107 -13.46 20.45 -0.14
CA VAL A 107 -12.50 19.33 -0.15
C VAL A 107 -13.02 18.16 0.68
N ALA A 108 -12.72 16.95 0.21
CA ALA A 108 -12.87 15.73 0.99
C ALA A 108 -11.64 15.54 1.88
N LEU A 109 -11.87 15.24 3.16
CA LEU A 109 -10.85 14.98 4.16
C LEU A 109 -10.85 13.53 4.58
N ASN A 110 -9.66 12.97 4.79
CA ASN A 110 -9.49 11.67 5.43
C ASN A 110 -9.65 11.77 6.97
N GLU A 111 -9.52 10.64 7.69
CA GLU A 111 -9.64 10.60 9.16
C GLU A 111 -8.59 11.45 9.89
N GLY A 112 -7.42 11.66 9.28
CA GLY A 112 -6.35 12.53 9.78
C GLY A 112 -6.52 14.01 9.44
N PHE A 113 -7.68 14.43 8.92
CA PHE A 113 -7.96 15.79 8.46
C PHE A 113 -7.03 16.29 7.34
N VAL A 114 -6.46 15.39 6.54
CA VAL A 114 -5.73 15.77 5.32
C VAL A 114 -6.72 15.89 4.16
N ALA A 115 -6.67 17.00 3.43
CA ALA A 115 -7.45 17.13 2.20
C ALA A 115 -6.91 16.15 1.15
N ILE A 116 -7.78 15.28 0.62
CA ILE A 116 -7.43 14.21 -0.33
C ILE A 116 -8.06 14.37 -1.72
N ALA A 117 -9.13 15.17 -1.85
CA ALA A 117 -9.70 15.54 -3.14
C ALA A 117 -10.42 16.88 -3.07
N LYS A 118 -10.38 17.65 -4.16
CA LYS A 118 -11.29 18.79 -4.37
C LYS A 118 -12.63 18.26 -4.88
N LEU A 119 -13.72 18.80 -4.34
CA LEU A 119 -15.08 18.45 -4.70
C LEU A 119 -15.64 19.48 -5.69
N PRO A 120 -16.50 19.06 -6.62
CA PRO A 120 -17.22 20.00 -7.48
C PRO A 120 -18.07 20.94 -6.62
N LYS A 121 -18.13 22.21 -7.02
CA LYS A 121 -19.04 23.17 -6.39
C LYS A 121 -20.49 22.72 -6.65
N PRO A 122 -21.39 22.83 -5.65
CA PRO A 122 -22.81 22.51 -5.81
C PRO A 122 -23.49 23.42 -6.85
#